data_AF-A0A3D4V890-F1
#
_entry.id   AF-A0A3D4V890-F1
#
_cell.length_a   1.000
_cell.length_b   1.000
_cell.length_c   1.000
_cell.angle_alpha   90.00
_cell.angle_beta   90.00
_cell.angle_gamma   90.00
#
_symmetry.space_group_name_H-M   'P 1'
#
loop_
_entity.id
_entity.type
_entity.pdbx_description
1 polymer ?
#
loop_
_entity_poly.entity_id
_entity_poly.type
_entity_poly.pdbx_seq_one_letter_code
_entity_poly.pdbx_strand_id
1 'polypeptide(L)'
;MNAGPASATDARLAQWGRTVEDVERGYPLTFDDYLNDLDLRRTLDEVELTSDQIATLTAADTRFRQASYLAGACVWGEENAAAEGWTAEAQWYYWRLPVHPGSAFLDE
;
A
#
# COMPACT_ATOMS: atom_id res chain seq x y z
N MET A 1 -3.30 -15.78 28.31
CA MET A 1 -2.33 -15.00 27.53
C MET A 1 -3.01 -13.70 27.17
N ASN A 2 -2.71 -12.60 27.88
CA ASN A 2 -3.20 -11.28 27.51
C ASN A 2 -2.26 -10.75 26.42
N ALA A 3 -2.76 -10.63 25.19
CA ALA A 3 -2.07 -9.85 24.19
C ALA A 3 -1.97 -8.41 24.73
N GLY A 4 -0.75 -7.91 24.90
CA GLY A 4 -0.55 -6.47 25.14
C GLY A 4 -1.13 -5.66 23.98
N PRO A 5 -1.30 -4.34 24.14
CA PRO A 5 -1.75 -3.50 23.03
C PRO A 5 -0.83 -3.72 21.82
N ALA A 6 -1.42 -3.93 20.66
CA ALA A 6 -0.70 -4.03 19.40
C ALA A 6 0.16 -2.78 19.23
N SER A 7 1.42 -2.94 18.80
CA SER A 7 2.29 -1.79 18.56
C SER A 7 1.74 -0.92 17.43
N ALA A 8 2.17 0.34 17.34
CA ALA A 8 1.80 1.21 16.23
C ALA A 8 2.17 0.58 14.87
N THR A 9 3.29 -0.13 14.81
CA THR A 9 3.73 -0.89 13.62
C THR A 9 2.78 -2.04 13.29
N ASP A 10 2.31 -2.80 14.28
CA ASP A 10 1.35 -3.89 14.07
C ASP A 10 0.01 -3.35 13.56
N ALA A 11 -0.43 -2.19 14.05
CA ALA A 11 -1.64 -1.54 13.58
C ALA A 11 -1.51 -1.11 12.10
N ARG A 12 -0.35 -0.58 11.69
CA ARG A 12 -0.07 -0.22 10.29
C ARG A 12 -0.02 -1.44 9.38
N LEU A 13 0.63 -2.53 9.81
CA LEU A 13 0.64 -3.80 9.06
C LEU A 13 -0.77 -4.37 8.90
N ALA A 14 -1.58 -4.31 9.97
CA ALA A 14 -2.96 -4.75 9.91
C ALA A 14 -3.81 -3.87 8.97
N GLN A 15 -3.58 -2.56 8.94
CA GLN A 15 -4.25 -1.66 8.01
C GLN A 15 -3.81 -1.91 6.57
N TRP A 16 -2.51 -2.08 6.31
CA TRP A 16 -2.04 -2.46 4.97
C TRP A 16 -2.67 -3.79 4.51
N GLY A 17 -2.77 -4.78 5.40
CA GLY A 17 -3.48 -6.02 5.11
C GLY A 17 -4.94 -5.82 4.67
N ARG A 18 -5.66 -4.87 5.30
CA ARG A 18 -7.03 -4.50 4.90
C ARG A 18 -7.07 -3.84 3.52
N THR A 19 -6.20 -2.88 3.26
CA THR A 19 -6.04 -2.28 1.92
C THR A 19 -5.83 -3.35 0.86
N VAL A 20 -4.95 -4.32 1.12
CA VAL A 20 -4.71 -5.41 0.16
C VAL A 20 -5.95 -6.27 -0.08
N GLU A 21 -6.73 -6.58 0.97
CA GLU A 21 -8.01 -7.28 0.81
C GLU A 21 -9.01 -6.48 -0.03
N ASP A 22 -9.06 -5.16 0.14
CA ASP A 22 -9.94 -4.29 -0.62
C ASP A 22 -9.51 -4.23 -2.11
N VAL A 23 -8.21 -4.13 -2.38
CA VAL A 23 -7.65 -4.18 -3.74
C VAL A 23 -7.94 -5.53 -4.43
N GLU A 24 -7.85 -6.64 -3.69
CA GLU A 24 -8.18 -7.98 -4.21
C GLU A 24 -9.66 -8.15 -4.57
N ARG A 25 -10.57 -7.54 -3.79
CA ARG A 25 -12.03 -7.70 -3.95
C ARG A 25 -12.66 -6.71 -4.93
N GLY A 26 -11.95 -5.65 -5.25
CA GLY A 26 -12.48 -4.50 -5.95
C GLY A 26 -12.38 -3.27 -5.06
N TYR A 27 -11.38 -2.40 -5.28
CA TYR A 27 -11.07 -1.32 -4.36
C TYR A 27 -12.27 -0.36 -4.22
N PRO A 28 -12.91 -0.25 -3.04
CA PRO A 28 -14.26 0.31 -2.94
C PRO A 28 -14.30 1.82 -2.74
N LEU A 29 -13.15 2.44 -2.46
CA LEU A 29 -13.01 3.85 -2.11
C LEU A 29 -12.52 4.67 -3.31
N THR A 30 -12.23 5.94 -3.09
CA THR A 30 -11.83 6.88 -4.15
C THR A 30 -10.36 6.73 -4.55
N PHE A 31 -9.91 7.46 -5.57
CA PHE A 31 -8.51 7.48 -5.96
C PHE A 31 -7.64 8.15 -4.88
N ASP A 32 -8.12 9.23 -4.27
CA ASP A 32 -7.44 9.88 -3.15
C ASP A 32 -7.31 8.96 -1.92
N ASP A 33 -8.34 8.17 -1.60
CA ASP A 33 -8.27 7.17 -0.54
C ASP A 33 -7.20 6.10 -0.84
N TYR A 34 -7.09 5.69 -2.11
CA TYR A 34 -6.06 4.76 -2.54
C TYR A 34 -4.65 5.35 -2.36
N LEU A 35 -4.44 6.62 -2.69
CA LEU A 35 -3.17 7.31 -2.47
C LEU A 35 -2.79 7.35 -0.98
N ASN A 36 -3.76 7.63 -0.10
CA ASN A 36 -3.55 7.60 1.36
C ASN A 36 -3.15 6.21 1.88
N ASP A 37 -3.76 5.16 1.34
CA ASP A 37 -3.43 3.78 1.68
C ASP A 37 -2.01 3.39 1.21
N LEU A 38 -1.56 3.89 0.05
CA LEU A 38 -0.17 3.70 -0.39
C LEU A 38 0.82 4.46 0.50
N ASP A 39 0.47 5.64 0.98
CA ASP A 39 1.31 6.41 1.93
C ASP A 39 1.48 5.68 3.25
N LEU A 40 0.43 5.02 3.75
CA LEU A 40 0.55 4.14 4.90
C LEU A 40 1.61 3.04 4.64
N ARG A 41 1.59 2.40 3.46
CA ARG A 41 2.62 1.43 3.08
C ARG A 41 4.00 2.06 3.05
N ARG A 42 4.15 3.31 2.61
CA ARG A 42 5.42 4.05 2.66
C ARG A 42 5.91 4.28 4.09
N THR A 43 5.03 4.57 5.04
CA THR A 43 5.46 4.72 6.45
C THR A 43 6.08 3.44 7.05
N LEU A 44 5.81 2.27 6.46
CA LEU A 44 6.43 1.01 6.87
C LEU A 44 7.88 0.87 6.37
N ASP A 45 8.33 1.67 5.39
CA ASP A 45 9.73 1.68 4.95
C ASP A 45 10.66 2.39 5.94
N GLU A 46 10.10 3.18 6.87
CA GLU A 46 10.85 4.02 7.82
C GLU A 46 11.07 3.37 9.18
N VAL A 47 10.48 2.20 9.41
CA VAL A 47 10.52 1.53 10.72
C VAL A 47 11.37 0.27 10.64
N GLU A 48 12.15 0.00 11.68
CA GLU A 48 12.76 -1.32 11.84
C GLU A 48 11.69 -2.35 12.18
N LEU A 49 11.57 -3.35 11.32
CA LEU A 49 10.63 -4.45 11.49
C LEU A 49 11.34 -5.68 12.07
N THR A 50 10.65 -6.37 12.97
CA THR A 50 11.05 -7.72 13.39
C THR A 50 10.91 -8.72 12.24
N SER A 51 11.55 -9.88 12.33
CA SER A 51 11.45 -10.91 11.29
C SER A 51 10.02 -11.36 11.00
N ASP A 52 9.15 -11.46 12.02
CA ASP A 52 7.74 -11.82 11.86
C ASP A 52 6.93 -10.73 11.14
N GLN A 53 7.24 -9.47 11.43
CA GLN A 53 6.64 -8.31 10.76
C GLN A 53 7.10 -8.21 9.30
N ILE A 54 8.37 -8.49 9.01
CA ILE A 54 8.90 -8.57 7.64
C ILE A 54 8.16 -9.68 6.86
N ALA A 55 7.97 -10.85 7.47
CA ALA A 55 7.21 -11.94 6.84
C ALA A 55 5.76 -11.54 6.55
N THR A 56 5.11 -10.86 7.50
CA THR A 56 3.74 -10.34 7.36
C THR A 56 3.64 -9.32 6.23
N LEU A 57 4.55 -8.34 6.20
CA LEU A 57 4.61 -7.31 5.16
C LEU A 57 4.87 -7.92 3.79
N THR A 58 5.82 -8.85 3.69
CA THR A 58 6.16 -9.54 2.43
C THR A 58 4.97 -10.28 1.87
N ALA A 59 4.20 -10.99 2.72
CA ALA A 59 3.00 -11.69 2.30
C ALA A 59 1.92 -10.74 1.76
N ALA A 60 1.68 -9.61 2.45
CA ALA A 60 0.76 -8.58 1.98
C ALA A 60 1.22 -7.93 0.67
N ASP A 61 2.51 -7.58 0.56
CA ASP A 61 3.10 -6.99 -0.65
C ASP A 61 3.01 -7.94 -1.86
N THR A 62 3.22 -9.24 -1.65
CA THR A 62 3.05 -10.25 -2.72
C THR A 62 1.61 -10.29 -3.21
N ARG A 63 0.64 -10.31 -2.31
CA ARG A 63 -0.79 -10.30 -2.64
C ARG A 63 -1.19 -9.02 -3.38
N PHE A 64 -0.76 -7.86 -2.88
CA PHE A 64 -1.00 -6.58 -3.55
C PHE A 64 -0.46 -6.56 -4.97
N ARG A 65 0.78 -7.03 -5.19
CA ARG A 65 1.38 -7.12 -6.55
C ARG A 65 0.59 -8.03 -7.49
N GLN A 66 -0.03 -9.09 -6.98
CA GLN A 66 -0.88 -9.99 -7.76
C GLN A 66 -2.24 -9.36 -8.10
N ALA A 67 -2.77 -8.51 -7.23
CA ALA A 67 -4.06 -7.84 -7.38
C ALA A 67 -4.00 -6.45 -8.04
N SER A 68 -2.81 -6.02 -8.49
CA SER A 68 -2.60 -4.72 -9.14
C SER A 68 -1.82 -4.89 -10.45
N TYR A 69 -1.79 -3.86 -11.30
CA TYR A 69 -0.91 -3.78 -12.48
C TYR A 69 -0.04 -2.51 -12.45
N LEU A 70 0.98 -2.45 -13.32
CA LEU A 70 1.88 -1.29 -13.40
C LEU A 70 1.20 -0.10 -14.08
N ALA A 71 1.19 1.06 -13.42
CA ALA A 71 0.52 2.29 -13.86
C ALA A 71 1.28 3.09 -14.94
N GLY A 72 2.51 2.68 -15.26
CA GLY A 72 3.39 3.37 -16.23
C GLY A 72 4.04 4.66 -15.70
N ALA A 73 3.45 5.31 -14.70
CA ALA A 73 3.94 6.49 -14.00
C ALA A 73 3.66 6.40 -12.49
N CYS A 74 4.26 7.27 -11.70
CA CYS A 74 3.94 7.42 -10.28
C CYS A 74 2.50 7.91 -10.11
N VAL A 75 1.68 7.18 -9.35
CA VAL A 75 0.26 7.52 -9.13
C VAL A 75 0.07 8.76 -8.26
N TRP A 76 1.06 9.09 -7.42
CA TRP A 76 1.13 10.37 -6.71
C TRP A 76 1.62 11.53 -7.59
N GLY A 77 2.00 11.27 -8.84
CA GLY A 77 2.54 12.24 -9.77
C GLY A 77 4.07 12.23 -9.83
N GLU A 78 4.60 12.47 -11.04
CA GLU A 78 6.04 12.50 -11.31
C GLU A 78 6.75 13.67 -10.63
N GLU A 79 6.07 14.80 -10.44
CA GLU A 79 6.63 15.96 -9.72
C GLU A 79 6.92 15.61 -8.24
N ASN A 80 5.99 14.91 -7.58
CA ASN A 80 6.17 14.43 -6.21
C ASN A 80 7.27 13.37 -6.15
N ALA A 81 7.28 12.41 -7.08
CA ALA A 81 8.34 11.41 -7.14
C ALA A 81 9.73 12.05 -7.30
N ALA A 82 9.87 13.06 -8.15
CA ALA A 82 11.12 13.78 -8.35
C ALA A 82 11.54 14.59 -7.10
N ALA A 83 10.58 15.26 -6.45
CA ALA A 83 10.84 16.05 -5.25
C ALA A 83 11.30 15.20 -4.06
N GLU A 84 10.70 14.03 -3.89
CA GLU A 84 10.96 13.11 -2.78
C GLU A 84 12.06 12.07 -3.11
N GLY A 85 12.52 12.02 -4.37
CA GLY A 85 13.48 11.03 -4.84
C GLY A 85 12.92 9.61 -4.90
N TRP A 86 11.60 9.45 -5.03
CA TRP A 86 10.97 8.13 -5.14
C TRP A 86 11.26 7.48 -6.48
N THR A 87 11.43 6.16 -6.45
CA THR A 87 11.70 5.36 -7.65
C THR A 87 10.77 4.15 -7.72
N ALA A 88 10.49 3.67 -8.93
CA ALA A 88 9.70 2.47 -9.15
C ALA A 88 10.33 1.19 -8.55
N GLU A 89 11.61 1.21 -8.21
CA GLU A 89 12.30 0.10 -7.54
C GLU A 89 12.05 0.13 -6.03
N ALA A 90 12.29 1.28 -5.38
CA ALA A 90 12.18 1.41 -3.94
C ALA A 90 10.72 1.59 -3.46
N GLN A 91 9.97 2.50 -4.06
CA GLN A 91 8.56 2.79 -3.75
C GLN A 91 7.65 2.20 -4.83
N TRP A 92 7.93 0.96 -5.22
CA TRP A 92 7.25 0.23 -6.29
C TRP A 92 5.72 0.25 -6.20
N TYR A 93 5.15 0.39 -4.99
CA TYR A 93 3.71 0.47 -4.75
C TYR A 93 3.08 1.73 -5.35
N TYR A 94 3.81 2.85 -5.45
CA TYR A 94 3.34 4.07 -6.14
C TYR A 94 3.32 3.94 -7.67
N TRP A 95 3.83 2.86 -8.25
CA TRP A 95 3.72 2.59 -9.69
C TRP A 95 2.64 1.57 -10.01
N ARG A 96 1.66 1.40 -9.14
CA ARG A 96 0.64 0.36 -9.28
C ARG A 96 -0.78 0.88 -9.09
N LEU A 97 -1.69 0.30 -9.86
CA LEU A 97 -3.13 0.54 -9.78
C LEU A 97 -3.87 -0.79 -9.55
N PRO A 98 -5.01 -0.80 -8.84
CA PRO A 98 -5.83 -2.00 -8.66
C PRO A 98 -6.25 -2.61 -10.00
N VAL A 99 -6.25 -3.94 -10.14
CA VAL A 99 -6.79 -4.62 -11.33
C VAL A 99 -8.31 -4.41 -11.43
N HIS A 100 -8.98 -4.30 -10.29
CA HIS A 100 -10.41 -4.10 -10.19
C HIS A 100 -10.70 -2.83 -9.36
N PRO A 101 -10.66 -1.62 -9.94
CA PRO A 101 -11.11 -0.42 -9.25
C PRO A 101 -12.65 -0.42 -9.12
N GLY A 102 -13.16 0.00 -7.97
CA GLY A 102 -14.58 0.25 -7.74
C GLY A 102 -15.05 1.54 -8.42
N SER A 103 -16.37 1.79 -8.42
CA SER A 103 -16.93 2.96 -9.11
C SER A 103 -16.43 4.29 -8.53
N ALA A 104 -16.33 4.39 -7.19
CA ALA A 104 -15.86 5.60 -6.53
C ALA A 104 -14.43 6.00 -6.95
N PHE A 105 -13.59 5.02 -7.25
CA PHE A 105 -12.23 5.23 -7.76
C PHE A 105 -12.22 5.80 -9.18
N LEU A 106 -13.20 5.42 -10.02
CA LEU A 106 -13.26 5.77 -11.43
C LEU A 106 -13.96 7.12 -11.69
N ASP A 107 -14.70 7.62 -10.71
CA ASP A 107 -15.48 8.86 -10.81
C ASP A 107 -14.66 10.12 -10.47
N GLU A 108 -13.37 9.97 -10.12
CA GLU A 108 -12.38 11.04 -9.91
C GLU A 108 -11.44 11.20 -11.11
#